data_AF-A0A4Z2HNR2-F1
#
_entry.id   AF-A0A4Z2HNR2-F1
#
_cell.length_a   1.000
_cell.length_b   1.000
_cell.length_c   1.000
_cell.angle_alpha   90.00
_cell.angle_beta   90.00
_cell.angle_gamma   90.00
#
_symmetry.space_group_name_H-M   'P 1'
#
loop_
_entity.id
_entity.type
_entity.pdbx_description
1 polymer ?
#
loop_
_entity_poly.entity_id
_entity_poly.type
_entity_poly.pdbx_seq_one_letter_code
_entity_poly.pdbx_strand_id
1 'polypeptide(L)'
;MPARLSGSFGGLTTLRDSKVEAQHCVWYGECGESIKVPGKKYNCNYTGPAVPLDPTGYGLLTELCSGYDYGDRRLCCDVNQLNTLKGSLQLPLQFLSRCPACFFNLMTLFCELTCSPHQSQFMNATQFNGTNVVEVQYYIGKTFSNAMYNACQDVQAPSSNVKALSLLCGRDAKDCNATNWIQYMFNIENEQTPFPIIPTFSDVPVSGYTPMNNETYACTEGLEDGSGPCSCQDCSKACGPKPVPPPVPPPWTIFGMDAMTFIMWISYAAFLIIFIAAVLGAWCYR
;
A
#
# COMPACT_ATOMS: atom_id res chain seq x y z
N MET A 1 68.38 30.34 37.68
CA MET A 1 67.98 31.76 37.49
C MET A 1 67.73 31.97 35.99
N PRO A 2 66.70 32.73 35.61
CA PRO A 2 65.42 32.22 35.08
C PRO A 2 65.21 32.58 33.58
N ALA A 3 64.25 32.02 32.83
CA ALA A 3 62.84 32.41 32.90
C ALA A 3 61.87 31.36 32.29
N ARG A 4 60.77 31.16 33.03
CA ARG A 4 59.50 30.56 32.63
C ARG A 4 58.84 31.37 31.52
N LEU A 5 58.14 30.71 30.60
CA LEU A 5 56.82 31.16 30.15
C LEU A 5 55.86 29.97 30.11
N SER A 6 54.73 30.19 30.77
CA SER A 6 53.58 29.32 30.95
C SER A 6 52.65 29.41 29.74
N GLY A 7 52.02 28.31 29.36
CA GLY A 7 51.03 28.26 28.28
C GLY A 7 50.24 26.95 28.31
N SER A 8 49.38 26.81 29.31
CA SER A 8 48.28 25.84 29.34
C SER A 8 47.22 26.22 28.30
N PHE A 9 46.78 25.29 27.46
CA PHE A 9 45.37 25.14 27.10
C PHE A 9 45.13 23.71 26.61
N GLY A 10 44.37 22.97 27.41
CA GLY A 10 43.92 21.63 27.10
C GLY A 10 42.99 21.62 25.88
N GLY A 11 43.16 20.58 25.08
CA GLY A 11 42.21 20.19 24.04
C GLY A 11 42.09 18.67 24.09
N LEU A 12 41.49 18.15 25.16
CA LEU A 12 41.01 16.77 25.18
C LEU A 12 39.90 16.70 24.12
N THR A 13 40.26 16.34 22.90
CA THR A 13 39.27 15.97 21.88
C THR A 13 38.72 14.64 22.35
N THR A 14 37.66 14.71 23.14
CA THR A 14 36.80 13.57 23.39
C THR A 14 36.27 13.16 22.03
N LEU A 15 36.89 12.13 21.45
CA LEU A 15 36.22 11.28 20.48
C LEU A 15 34.92 10.87 21.18
N ARG A 16 33.81 11.51 20.77
CA ARG A 16 32.48 11.00 21.06
C ARG A 16 32.49 9.62 20.43
N ASP A 17 32.69 8.63 21.29
CA ASP A 17 32.37 7.25 21.01
C ASP A 17 30.89 7.27 20.63
N SER A 18 30.62 7.38 19.33
CA SER A 18 29.31 7.06 18.79
C SER A 18 29.10 5.62 19.22
N LYS A 19 28.35 5.42 20.30
CA LYS A 19 27.85 4.10 20.70
C LYS A 19 27.26 3.49 19.43
N VAL A 20 27.99 2.60 18.78
CA VAL A 20 27.44 1.72 17.76
C VAL A 20 26.58 0.77 18.57
N GLU A 21 25.33 1.17 18.78
CA GLU A 21 24.34 0.32 19.43
C GLU A 21 24.29 -0.95 18.59
N ALA A 22 24.73 -2.06 19.17
CA ALA A 22 24.83 -3.33 18.46
C ALA A 22 23.44 -3.65 17.92
N GLN A 23 23.33 -3.72 16.60
CA GLN A 23 22.07 -3.99 15.90
C GLN A 23 21.55 -5.34 16.40
N HIS A 24 20.36 -5.32 17.01
CA HIS A 24 19.79 -6.47 17.68
C HIS A 24 18.30 -6.58 17.35
N CYS A 25 17.75 -7.75 17.62
CA CYS A 25 16.32 -7.98 17.49
C CYS A 25 15.57 -7.40 18.68
N VAL A 26 14.28 -7.13 18.52
CA VAL A 26 13.39 -6.77 19.64
C VAL A 26 12.56 -7.98 20.06
N TRP A 27 12.27 -8.87 19.10
CA TRP A 27 11.62 -10.14 19.34
C TRP A 27 12.20 -11.26 18.47
N TYR A 28 11.85 -12.50 18.81
CA TYR A 28 12.12 -13.67 17.99
C TYR A 28 11.17 -14.82 18.37
N GLY A 29 10.45 -15.37 17.39
CA GLY A 29 9.47 -16.44 17.61
C GLY A 29 8.14 -15.98 18.18
N GLU A 30 7.18 -16.91 18.24
CA GLU A 30 5.83 -16.71 18.77
C GLU A 30 5.67 -17.42 20.13
N CYS A 31 4.98 -16.79 21.09
CA CYS A 31 4.71 -17.41 22.40
C CYS A 31 3.22 -17.44 22.73
N GLY A 32 2.74 -16.52 23.57
CA GLY A 32 1.38 -16.55 24.09
C GLY A 32 0.33 -16.18 23.03
N GLU A 33 -0.90 -16.61 23.25
CA GLU A 33 -2.03 -16.14 22.44
C GLU A 33 -2.48 -14.75 22.86
N SER A 34 -2.98 -13.98 21.89
CA SER A 34 -3.55 -12.66 22.14
C SER A 34 -4.83 -12.79 22.96
N ILE A 35 -4.85 -12.10 24.09
CA ILE A 35 -6.00 -12.10 25.01
C ILE A 35 -7.22 -11.44 24.35
N LYS A 36 -6.97 -10.46 23.47
CA LYS A 36 -8.00 -9.64 22.82
C LYS A 36 -8.44 -10.20 21.47
N VAL A 37 -7.53 -10.84 20.73
CA VAL A 37 -7.81 -11.36 19.38
C VAL A 37 -7.57 -12.88 19.35
N PRO A 38 -8.62 -13.70 19.48
CA PRO A 38 -8.49 -15.16 19.53
C PRO A 38 -7.77 -15.75 18.32
N GLY A 39 -6.91 -16.74 18.54
CA GLY A 39 -6.18 -17.43 17.47
C GLY A 39 -4.97 -16.69 16.89
N LYS A 40 -4.71 -15.45 17.34
CA LYS A 40 -3.47 -14.72 17.04
C LYS A 40 -2.49 -14.85 18.20
N LYS A 41 -1.19 -14.72 17.94
CA LYS A 41 -0.13 -14.86 18.95
C LYS A 41 0.68 -13.58 19.13
N TYR A 42 1.26 -13.43 20.32
CA TYR A 42 2.29 -12.44 20.62
C TYR A 42 3.67 -12.95 20.20
N ASN A 43 4.54 -12.01 19.84
CA ASN A 43 5.95 -12.28 19.64
C ASN A 43 6.69 -12.38 20.98
N CYS A 44 7.78 -13.15 21.02
CA CYS A 44 8.59 -13.31 22.23
C CYS A 44 9.69 -12.27 22.32
N ASN A 45 9.81 -11.62 23.48
CA ASN A 45 10.88 -10.68 23.76
C ASN A 45 12.24 -11.36 23.57
N TYR A 46 13.07 -10.79 22.71
CA TYR A 46 14.40 -11.28 22.41
C TYR A 46 15.28 -10.12 21.95
N THR A 47 16.33 -9.83 22.74
CA THR A 47 17.26 -8.71 22.50
C THR A 47 18.63 -9.16 21.97
N GLY A 48 18.71 -10.40 21.47
CA GLY A 48 19.95 -10.95 20.92
C GLY A 48 20.20 -10.56 19.46
N PRO A 49 21.30 -11.04 18.87
CA PRO A 49 21.63 -10.80 17.46
C PRO A 49 20.66 -11.56 16.53
N ALA A 50 20.58 -11.12 15.28
CA ALA A 50 19.80 -11.79 14.25
C ALA A 50 20.24 -13.27 14.06
N VAL A 51 19.25 -14.17 13.95
CA VAL A 51 19.44 -15.62 13.93
C VAL A 51 19.32 -16.12 12.48
N PRO A 52 20.20 -17.03 12.02
CA PRO A 52 20.04 -17.65 10.70
C PRO A 52 18.70 -18.37 10.57
N LEU A 53 17.94 -18.06 9.51
CA LEU A 53 16.65 -18.68 9.26
C LEU A 53 16.80 -20.18 8.94
N ASP A 54 15.87 -20.98 9.44
CA ASP A 54 15.80 -22.41 9.11
C ASP A 54 15.52 -22.64 7.61
N PRO A 55 16.19 -23.59 6.94
CA PRO A 55 16.02 -23.85 5.51
C PRO A 55 14.58 -24.14 5.06
N THR A 56 13.73 -24.65 5.94
CA THR A 56 12.30 -24.88 5.64
C THR A 56 11.55 -23.58 5.36
N GLY A 57 12.03 -22.45 5.87
CA GLY A 57 11.44 -21.12 5.68
C GLY A 57 11.93 -20.35 4.45
N TYR A 58 12.93 -20.84 3.71
CA TYR A 58 13.53 -20.08 2.61
C TYR A 58 12.53 -19.73 1.52
N GLY A 59 11.65 -20.66 1.13
CA GLY A 59 10.60 -20.37 0.14
C GLY A 59 9.64 -19.28 0.59
N LEU A 60 9.27 -19.25 1.88
CA LEU A 60 8.40 -18.21 2.45
C LEU A 60 9.11 -16.86 2.50
N LEU A 61 10.40 -16.86 2.83
CA LEU A 61 11.21 -15.65 2.85
C LEU A 61 11.32 -15.03 1.45
N THR A 62 11.63 -15.84 0.42
CA THR A 62 11.70 -15.36 -0.97
C THR A 62 10.35 -14.82 -1.45
N GLU A 63 9.24 -15.47 -1.08
CA GLU A 63 7.88 -15.05 -1.47
C GLU A 63 7.45 -13.74 -0.80
N LEU A 64 7.72 -13.58 0.50
CA LEU A 64 7.22 -12.44 1.27
C LEU A 64 8.19 -11.27 1.30
N CYS A 65 9.47 -11.55 1.53
CA CYS A 65 10.49 -10.56 1.84
C CYS A 65 11.79 -10.87 1.07
N SER A 66 11.72 -10.89 -0.26
CA SER A 66 12.85 -11.20 -1.16
C SER A 66 14.09 -10.35 -0.88
N GLY A 67 13.92 -9.11 -0.40
CA GLY A 67 15.01 -8.21 -0.02
C GLY A 67 15.91 -8.73 1.12
N TYR A 68 15.49 -9.77 1.86
CA TYR A 68 16.27 -10.40 2.93
C TYR A 68 16.81 -11.79 2.58
N ASP A 69 16.53 -12.29 1.37
CA ASP A 69 17.04 -13.59 0.92
C ASP A 69 18.49 -13.47 0.39
N TYR A 70 19.40 -13.05 1.27
CA TYR A 70 20.82 -12.93 0.97
C TYR A 70 21.71 -13.44 2.11
N GLY A 71 22.92 -13.89 1.73
CA GLY A 71 23.93 -14.38 2.67
C GLY A 71 23.43 -15.51 3.59
N ASP A 72 23.73 -15.38 4.88
CA ASP A 72 23.33 -16.32 5.94
C ASP A 72 21.85 -16.19 6.34
N ARG A 73 21.08 -15.28 5.73
CA ARG A 73 19.66 -15.00 6.06
C ARG A 73 19.45 -14.84 7.56
N ARG A 74 20.30 -14.02 8.19
CA ARG A 74 20.17 -13.70 9.61
C ARG A 74 19.07 -12.69 9.79
N LEU A 75 18.01 -13.10 10.47
CA LEU A 75 16.77 -12.34 10.60
C LEU A 75 16.29 -12.35 12.05
N CYS A 76 15.39 -11.42 12.35
CA CYS A 76 14.73 -11.33 13.66
C CYS A 76 13.36 -12.05 13.68
N CYS A 77 13.17 -13.03 12.79
CA CYS A 77 11.96 -13.82 12.73
C CYS A 77 12.23 -15.32 12.49
N ASP A 78 11.31 -16.16 12.95
CA ASP A 78 11.30 -17.60 12.69
C ASP A 78 10.32 -18.00 11.58
N VAL A 79 10.33 -19.29 11.22
CA VAL A 79 9.46 -19.83 10.17
C VAL A 79 7.97 -19.76 10.55
N ASN A 80 7.64 -19.82 11.84
CA ASN A 80 6.25 -19.71 12.30
C ASN A 80 5.73 -18.29 12.10
N GLN A 81 6.53 -17.28 12.48
CA GLN A 81 6.20 -15.87 12.27
C GLN A 81 6.01 -15.56 10.78
N LEU A 82 6.83 -16.12 9.88
CA LEU A 82 6.63 -15.97 8.43
C LEU A 82 5.31 -16.58 7.95
N ASN A 83 4.92 -17.76 8.46
CA ASN A 83 3.63 -18.37 8.13
C ASN A 83 2.45 -17.52 8.65
N THR A 84 2.54 -17.01 9.88
CA THR A 84 1.54 -16.13 10.48
C THR A 84 1.44 -14.80 9.72
N LEU A 85 2.57 -14.27 9.27
CA LEU A 85 2.63 -13.07 8.44
C LEU A 85 1.93 -13.31 7.09
N LYS A 86 2.23 -14.41 6.40
CA LYS A 86 1.56 -14.81 5.16
C LYS A 86 0.05 -14.89 5.33
N GLY A 87 -0.41 -15.55 6.40
CA GLY A 87 -1.84 -15.67 6.72
C GLY A 87 -2.50 -14.32 6.98
N SER A 88 -1.82 -13.41 7.68
CA SER A 88 -2.35 -12.08 8.00
C SER A 88 -2.39 -11.14 6.80
N LEU A 89 -1.53 -11.38 5.80
CA LEU A 89 -1.45 -10.57 4.58
C LEU A 89 -2.34 -11.08 3.43
N GLN A 90 -3.03 -12.21 3.61
CA GLN A 90 -3.94 -12.75 2.58
C GLN A 90 -5.03 -11.76 2.16
N LEU A 91 -5.61 -11.04 3.12
CA LEU A 91 -6.67 -10.08 2.82
C LEU A 91 -6.12 -8.84 2.07
N PRO A 92 -5.07 -8.14 2.55
CA PRO A 92 -4.41 -7.09 1.76
C PRO A 92 -3.97 -7.55 0.37
N LEU A 93 -3.42 -8.76 0.25
CA LEU A 93 -2.99 -9.31 -1.03
C LEU A 93 -4.15 -9.41 -2.04
N GLN A 94 -5.34 -9.84 -1.62
CA GLN A 94 -6.51 -9.94 -2.51
C GLN A 94 -6.93 -8.59 -3.09
N PHE A 95 -6.79 -7.50 -2.32
CA PHE A 95 -7.19 -6.17 -2.77
C PHE A 95 -6.08 -5.42 -3.50
N LEU A 96 -4.82 -5.57 -3.08
CA LEU A 96 -3.70 -4.75 -3.54
C LEU A 96 -2.84 -5.43 -4.61
N SER A 97 -3.02 -6.73 -4.85
CA SER A 97 -2.27 -7.48 -5.90
C SER A 97 -2.45 -6.94 -7.33
N ARG A 98 -3.49 -6.14 -7.59
CA ARG A 98 -3.68 -5.46 -8.89
C ARG A 98 -2.61 -4.44 -9.23
N CYS A 99 -1.93 -3.90 -8.21
CA CYS A 99 -0.84 -2.94 -8.37
C CYS A 99 0.39 -3.45 -7.62
N PRO A 100 1.35 -4.09 -8.32
CA PRO A 100 2.53 -4.70 -7.70
C PRO A 100 3.34 -3.72 -6.85
N ALA A 101 3.56 -2.50 -7.32
CA ALA A 101 4.30 -1.46 -6.57
C ALA A 101 3.63 -1.12 -5.22
N CYS A 102 2.30 -1.02 -5.20
CA CYS A 102 1.55 -0.78 -3.97
C CYS A 102 1.75 -1.93 -2.97
N PHE A 103 1.57 -3.17 -3.43
CA PHE A 103 1.71 -4.33 -2.58
C PHE A 103 3.15 -4.50 -2.08
N PHE A 104 4.15 -4.26 -2.92
CA PHE A 104 5.57 -4.31 -2.56
C PHE A 104 5.92 -3.32 -1.43
N ASN A 105 5.45 -2.07 -1.52
CA ASN A 105 5.69 -1.07 -0.47
C ASN A 105 5.03 -1.49 0.86
N LEU A 106 3.82 -2.06 0.79
CA LEU A 106 3.14 -2.60 1.97
C LEU A 106 3.89 -3.80 2.58
N MET A 107 4.36 -4.72 1.74
CA MET A 107 5.19 -5.85 2.19
C MET A 107 6.45 -5.36 2.88
N THR A 108 7.13 -4.36 2.30
CA THR A 108 8.34 -3.76 2.87
C THR A 108 8.09 -3.24 4.29
N LEU A 109 6.96 -2.57 4.54
CA LEU A 109 6.59 -2.08 5.87
C LEU A 109 6.53 -3.21 6.91
N PHE A 110 5.89 -4.33 6.56
CA PHE A 110 5.71 -5.47 7.45
C PHE A 110 6.97 -6.34 7.56
N CYS A 111 7.72 -6.52 6.49
CA CYS A 111 8.99 -7.23 6.47
C CYS A 111 10.01 -6.53 7.37
N GLU A 112 10.13 -5.21 7.28
CA GLU A 112 10.99 -4.42 8.16
C GLU A 112 10.55 -4.54 9.63
N LEU A 113 9.25 -4.44 9.88
CA LEU A 113 8.69 -4.57 11.22
C LEU A 113 8.97 -5.95 11.83
N THR A 114 8.87 -7.03 11.06
CA THR A 114 8.84 -8.40 11.60
C THR A 114 10.18 -9.12 11.56
N CYS A 115 10.92 -8.99 10.46
CA CYS A 115 12.06 -9.85 10.14
C CYS A 115 13.40 -9.11 10.01
N SER A 116 13.40 -7.78 9.98
CA SER A 116 14.62 -6.99 9.75
C SER A 116 15.74 -7.35 10.74
N PRO A 117 16.98 -7.54 10.27
CA PRO A 117 18.13 -7.78 11.15
C PRO A 117 18.52 -6.54 11.98
N HIS A 118 17.96 -5.37 11.65
CA HIS A 118 18.26 -4.09 12.28
C HIS A 118 17.06 -3.51 13.04
N GLN A 119 16.15 -4.39 13.47
CA GLN A 119 14.88 -4.03 14.09
C GLN A 119 14.99 -3.01 15.23
N SER A 120 16.03 -3.11 16.06
CA SER A 120 16.24 -2.18 17.18
C SER A 120 16.51 -0.72 16.78
N GLN A 121 16.85 -0.44 15.51
CA GLN A 121 17.09 0.92 15.05
C GLN A 121 15.80 1.75 14.94
N PHE A 122 14.69 1.10 14.58
CA PHE A 122 13.43 1.75 14.27
C PHE A 122 12.25 1.18 15.06
N MET A 123 12.47 0.24 15.97
CA MET A 123 11.41 -0.35 16.78
C MET A 123 11.82 -0.47 18.25
N ASN A 124 10.85 -0.26 19.15
CA ASN A 124 11.03 -0.41 20.58
C ASN A 124 9.81 -1.10 21.21
N ALA A 125 10.03 -2.14 22.03
CA ALA A 125 8.95 -2.78 22.77
C ALA A 125 8.69 -2.04 24.09
N THR A 126 7.47 -1.55 24.27
CA THR A 126 7.09 -0.68 25.40
C THR A 126 6.42 -1.45 26.53
N GLN A 127 5.64 -2.48 26.21
CA GLN A 127 4.90 -3.26 27.19
C GLN A 127 5.13 -4.75 26.99
N PHE A 128 5.36 -5.44 28.12
CA PHE A 128 5.60 -6.88 28.17
C PHE A 128 4.65 -7.55 29.16
N ASN A 129 4.25 -8.79 28.87
CA ASN A 129 3.56 -9.65 29.82
C ASN A 129 4.28 -11.01 29.85
N GLY A 130 5.13 -11.20 30.86
CA GLY A 130 6.08 -12.31 30.88
C GLY A 130 7.07 -12.18 29.72
N THR A 131 7.12 -13.20 28.86
CA THR A 131 7.92 -13.18 27.63
C THR A 131 7.21 -12.55 26.44
N ASN A 132 5.92 -12.24 26.54
CA ASN A 132 5.13 -11.74 25.42
C ASN A 132 5.34 -10.24 25.24
N VAL A 133 5.56 -9.81 24.01
CA VAL A 133 5.53 -8.40 23.62
C VAL A 133 4.07 -7.99 23.37
N VAL A 134 3.55 -7.09 24.21
CA VAL A 134 2.13 -6.70 24.21
C VAL A 134 1.91 -5.33 23.56
N GLU A 135 2.94 -4.49 23.50
CA GLU A 135 2.89 -3.22 22.79
C GLU A 135 4.28 -2.86 22.28
N VAL A 136 4.34 -2.30 21.06
CA VAL A 136 5.58 -1.78 20.48
C VAL A 136 5.36 -0.41 19.85
N GLN A 137 6.40 0.42 19.90
CA GLN A 137 6.52 1.63 19.10
C GLN A 137 7.32 1.33 17.83
N TYR A 138 6.80 1.76 16.68
CA TYR A 138 7.46 1.62 15.38
C TYR A 138 7.68 2.98 14.75
N TYR A 139 8.94 3.33 14.49
CA TYR A 139 9.35 4.61 13.90
C TYR A 139 9.44 4.47 12.37
N ILE A 140 8.64 5.25 11.65
CA ILE A 140 8.45 5.12 10.20
C ILE A 140 8.72 6.48 9.54
N GLY A 141 9.45 6.48 8.42
CA GLY A 141 9.63 7.64 7.57
C GLY A 141 8.29 8.25 7.13
N LYS A 142 8.13 9.56 7.19
CA LYS A 142 6.95 10.22 6.60
C LYS A 142 7.01 10.10 5.08
N THR A 143 8.21 10.21 4.52
CA THR A 143 8.45 10.04 3.09
C THR A 143 8.04 8.65 2.62
N PHE A 144 8.51 7.60 3.31
CA PHE A 144 8.08 6.22 3.08
C PHE A 144 6.55 6.05 3.17
N SER A 145 5.95 6.49 4.28
CA SER A 145 4.50 6.36 4.50
C SER A 145 3.68 7.02 3.38
N ASN A 146 4.09 8.24 2.99
CA ASN A 146 3.43 8.98 1.92
C ASN A 146 3.63 8.32 0.56
N ALA A 147 4.82 7.80 0.27
CA ALA A 147 5.09 7.09 -0.99
C ALA A 147 4.26 5.81 -1.10
N MET A 148 4.22 5.01 -0.01
CA MET A 148 3.39 3.80 0.08
C MET A 148 1.91 4.12 -0.15
N TYR A 149 1.36 5.11 0.58
CA TYR A 149 -0.02 5.54 0.38
C TYR A 149 -0.28 6.02 -1.04
N ASN A 150 0.62 6.84 -1.60
CA ASN A 150 0.45 7.41 -2.93
C ASN A 150 0.44 6.35 -4.04
N ALA A 151 1.18 5.26 -3.87
CA ALA A 151 1.17 4.11 -4.78
C ALA A 151 -0.13 3.29 -4.68
N CYS A 152 -0.80 3.31 -3.53
CA CYS A 152 -1.98 2.49 -3.23
C CYS A 152 -3.33 3.21 -3.33
N GLN A 153 -3.35 4.54 -3.22
CA GLN A 153 -4.58 5.34 -3.09
C GLN A 153 -5.58 5.14 -4.23
N ASP A 154 -5.09 4.75 -5.40
CA ASP A 154 -5.89 4.63 -6.61
C ASP A 154 -6.41 3.22 -6.91
N VAL A 155 -5.88 2.21 -6.22
CA VAL A 155 -6.17 0.80 -6.46
C VAL A 155 -7.65 0.52 -6.24
N GLN A 156 -8.27 -0.18 -7.19
CA GLN A 156 -9.69 -0.52 -7.14
C GLN A 156 -9.89 -1.92 -6.54
N ALA A 157 -10.78 -2.02 -5.56
CA ALA A 157 -11.21 -3.30 -5.02
C ALA A 157 -11.81 -4.17 -6.15
N PRO A 158 -11.45 -5.45 -6.24
CA PRO A 158 -12.09 -6.37 -7.18
C PRO A 158 -13.62 -6.37 -6.97
N SER A 159 -14.37 -6.39 -8.08
CA SER A 159 -15.85 -6.55 -8.12
C SER A 159 -16.73 -5.37 -7.70
N SER A 160 -16.26 -4.42 -6.89
CA SER A 160 -17.09 -3.33 -6.35
C SER A 160 -16.80 -1.94 -6.93
N ASN A 161 -15.72 -1.77 -7.71
CA ASN A 161 -15.29 -0.48 -8.28
C ASN A 161 -15.16 0.65 -7.23
N VAL A 162 -14.96 0.30 -5.96
CA VAL A 162 -14.57 1.24 -4.90
C VAL A 162 -13.07 1.15 -4.66
N LYS A 163 -12.47 2.22 -4.14
CA LYS A 163 -11.04 2.21 -3.79
C LYS A 163 -10.77 1.13 -2.72
N ALA A 164 -9.73 0.33 -2.92
CA ALA A 164 -9.33 -0.74 -2.01
C ALA A 164 -9.07 -0.21 -0.58
N LEU A 165 -8.50 1.00 -0.47
CA LEU A 165 -8.27 1.63 0.83
C LEU A 165 -9.55 1.92 1.61
N SER A 166 -10.72 2.08 0.97
CA SER A 166 -11.99 2.20 1.72
C SER A 166 -12.30 0.96 2.57
N LEU A 167 -11.79 -0.21 2.17
CA LEU A 167 -11.96 -1.47 2.91
C LEU A 167 -10.83 -1.71 3.91
N LEU A 168 -9.63 -1.18 3.64
CA LEU A 168 -8.41 -1.44 4.41
C LEU A 168 -8.05 -0.33 5.41
N CYS A 169 -8.73 0.82 5.38
CA CYS A 169 -8.46 1.97 6.25
C CYS A 169 -9.46 2.11 7.41
N GLY A 170 -10.52 1.29 7.43
CA GLY A 170 -11.60 1.36 8.42
C GLY A 170 -12.51 2.59 8.31
N ARG A 171 -12.33 3.39 7.26
CA ARG A 171 -13.05 4.63 6.93
C ARG A 171 -13.12 4.79 5.41
N ASP A 172 -13.95 5.72 4.93
CA ASP A 172 -14.02 6.01 3.49
C ASP A 172 -12.65 6.49 2.96
N ALA A 173 -12.31 6.10 1.72
CA ALA A 173 -11.03 6.48 1.10
C ALA A 173 -10.82 8.00 1.05
N LYS A 174 -11.89 8.82 1.03
CA LYS A 174 -11.77 10.29 1.06
C LYS A 174 -11.20 10.83 2.37
N ASP A 175 -11.46 10.14 3.47
CA ASP A 175 -10.98 10.49 4.81
C ASP A 175 -9.72 9.70 5.20
N CYS A 176 -9.22 8.86 4.28
CA CYS A 176 -8.03 8.06 4.48
C CYS A 176 -6.78 8.78 3.97
N ASN A 177 -5.76 8.88 4.82
CA ASN A 177 -4.46 9.49 4.59
C ASN A 177 -3.34 8.47 4.85
N ALA A 178 -2.10 8.80 4.51
CA ALA A 178 -0.96 7.90 4.71
C ALA A 178 -0.79 7.41 6.16
N THR A 179 -0.96 8.31 7.13
CA THR A 179 -0.71 8.01 8.55
C THR A 179 -1.86 7.24 9.20
N ASN A 180 -3.10 7.62 8.92
CA ASN A 180 -4.27 6.98 9.54
C ASN A 180 -4.50 5.56 9.02
N TRP A 181 -4.13 5.28 7.76
CA TRP A 181 -4.16 3.93 7.19
C TRP A 181 -3.24 2.99 7.96
N ILE A 182 -1.98 3.40 8.16
CA ILE A 182 -1.00 2.62 8.93
C ILE A 182 -1.46 2.47 10.39
N GLN A 183 -1.95 3.55 11.01
CA GLN A 183 -2.51 3.49 12.36
C GLN A 183 -3.67 2.50 12.47
N TYR A 184 -4.56 2.44 11.48
CA TYR A 184 -5.66 1.48 11.47
C TYR A 184 -5.17 0.03 11.30
N MET A 185 -4.21 -0.22 10.41
CA MET A 185 -3.60 -1.55 10.25
C MET A 185 -2.89 -2.02 11.52
N PHE A 186 -2.39 -1.10 12.34
CA PHE A 186 -1.66 -1.39 13.57
C PHE A 186 -2.51 -1.34 14.83
N ASN A 187 -3.77 -0.89 14.72
CA ASN A 187 -4.70 -0.85 15.83
C ASN A 187 -5.33 -2.24 16.05
N ILE A 188 -5.31 -2.70 17.29
CA ILE A 188 -5.94 -3.96 17.71
C ILE A 188 -7.47 -3.99 17.51
N GLU A 189 -8.12 -2.82 17.45
CA GLU A 189 -9.56 -2.69 17.21
C GLU A 189 -9.98 -3.13 15.80
N ASN A 190 -9.03 -3.39 14.89
CA ASN A 190 -9.33 -3.95 13.57
C ASN A 190 -9.58 -5.48 13.59
N GLU A 191 -9.44 -6.14 14.75
CA GLU A 191 -9.60 -7.58 14.97
C GLU A 191 -8.65 -8.49 14.15
N GLN A 192 -7.73 -7.91 13.39
CA GLN A 192 -6.71 -8.62 12.61
C GLN A 192 -5.34 -8.57 13.29
N THR A 193 -5.04 -7.47 13.97
CA THR A 193 -3.74 -7.23 14.60
C THR A 193 -3.70 -7.79 16.02
N PRO A 194 -2.76 -8.71 16.34
CA PRO A 194 -2.71 -9.39 17.64
C PRO A 194 -2.49 -8.46 18.84
N PHE A 195 -1.72 -7.40 18.63
CA PHE A 195 -1.29 -6.47 19.67
C PHE A 195 -1.11 -5.06 19.08
N PRO A 196 -1.36 -3.99 19.86
CA PRO A 196 -1.20 -2.63 19.37
C PRO A 196 0.26 -2.34 18.98
N ILE A 197 0.42 -1.83 17.76
CA ILE A 197 1.68 -1.24 17.28
C ILE A 197 1.44 0.27 17.18
N ILE A 198 2.29 1.07 17.81
CA ILE A 198 2.14 2.53 17.86
C ILE A 198 3.09 3.16 16.84
N PRO A 199 2.60 3.55 15.64
CA PRO A 199 3.45 4.15 14.63
C PRO A 199 3.79 5.61 14.98
N THR A 200 5.08 5.95 14.89
CA THR A 200 5.58 7.32 15.00
C THR A 200 6.17 7.75 13.67
N PHE A 201 5.60 8.77 13.05
CA PHE A 201 6.01 9.23 11.72
C PHE A 201 7.01 10.38 11.80
N SER A 202 8.23 10.16 11.32
CA SER A 202 9.29 11.19 11.26
C SER A 202 10.31 10.83 10.19
N ASP A 203 10.87 11.82 9.48
CA ASP A 203 12.01 11.61 8.57
C ASP A 203 13.36 11.86 9.28
N VAL A 204 13.33 12.38 10.51
CA VAL A 204 14.50 12.64 11.34
C VAL A 204 14.52 11.70 12.54
N PRO A 205 15.70 11.36 13.09
CA PRO A 205 15.80 10.55 14.30
C PRO A 205 15.00 11.15 15.46
N VAL A 206 14.21 10.31 16.15
CA VAL A 206 13.38 10.71 17.30
C VAL A 206 13.68 9.76 18.45
N SER A 207 13.91 10.32 19.64
CA SER A 207 14.16 9.54 20.86
C SER A 207 15.33 8.54 20.76
N GLY A 208 16.32 8.83 19.89
CA GLY A 208 17.46 7.95 19.64
C GLY A 208 17.23 6.87 18.58
N TYR A 209 16.00 6.74 18.06
CA TYR A 209 15.66 5.80 17.01
C TYR A 209 15.72 6.47 15.63
N THR A 210 16.20 5.73 14.64
CA THR A 210 16.23 6.17 13.24
C THR A 210 15.05 5.55 12.52
N PRO A 211 14.07 6.35 12.05
CA PRO A 211 12.88 5.82 11.38
C PRO A 211 13.22 4.99 10.14
N MET A 212 12.47 3.91 9.92
CA MET A 212 12.60 3.08 8.72
C MET A 212 12.20 3.88 7.48
N ASN A 213 13.08 3.95 6.50
CA ASN A 213 12.89 4.71 5.27
C ASN A 213 13.55 3.99 4.09
N ASN A 214 13.13 2.74 3.86
CA ASN A 214 13.59 1.95 2.73
C ASN A 214 13.09 2.50 1.40
N GLU A 215 13.67 1.99 0.32
CA GLU A 215 13.23 2.33 -1.03
C GLU A 215 11.76 1.93 -1.27
N THR A 216 11.06 2.76 -2.03
CA THR A 216 9.66 2.57 -2.38
C THR A 216 9.50 2.75 -3.87
N TYR A 217 8.55 2.02 -4.45
CA TYR A 217 8.23 2.10 -5.86
C TYR A 217 6.98 2.95 -6.09
N ALA A 218 7.04 3.87 -7.05
CA ALA A 218 5.85 4.58 -7.49
C ALA A 218 4.94 3.67 -8.33
N CYS A 219 3.64 3.95 -8.36
CA CYS A 219 2.70 3.14 -9.16
C CYS A 219 2.94 3.20 -10.69
N THR A 220 3.76 4.14 -11.15
CA THR A 220 4.19 4.31 -12.54
C THR A 220 5.46 3.54 -12.90
N GLU A 221 6.14 2.96 -11.90
CA GLU A 221 7.42 2.26 -12.05
C GLU A 221 7.19 0.74 -12.06
N GLY A 222 8.02 0.01 -12.80
CA GLY A 222 8.08 -1.44 -12.74
C GLY A 222 8.99 -1.89 -11.60
N LEU A 223 8.75 -3.10 -11.09
CA LEU A 223 9.57 -3.72 -10.06
C LEU A 223 10.74 -4.49 -10.70
N GLU A 224 11.79 -4.72 -9.90
CA GLU A 224 12.99 -5.46 -10.33
C GLU A 224 12.74 -6.96 -10.58
N ASP A 225 11.64 -7.51 -10.07
CA ASP A 225 11.21 -8.89 -10.29
C ASP A 225 10.64 -9.14 -11.71
N GLY A 226 10.57 -8.08 -12.54
CA GLY A 226 10.00 -8.11 -13.88
C GLY A 226 8.52 -7.75 -13.94
N SER A 227 7.88 -7.45 -12.81
CA SER A 227 6.50 -6.96 -12.77
C SER A 227 6.42 -5.56 -13.38
N GLY A 228 5.48 -5.39 -14.33
CA GLY A 228 5.24 -4.12 -14.97
C GLY A 228 4.61 -3.07 -14.05
N PRO A 229 4.54 -1.80 -14.49
CA PRO A 229 3.89 -0.73 -13.75
C PRO A 229 2.39 -0.97 -13.62
N CYS A 230 1.75 -0.27 -12.66
CA CYS A 230 0.33 -0.43 -12.40
C CYS A 230 -0.51 0.12 -13.56
N SER A 231 -1.70 -0.46 -13.75
CA SER A 231 -2.64 -0.01 -14.78
C SER A 231 -3.17 1.40 -14.47
N CYS A 232 -3.55 2.16 -15.51
CA CYS A 232 -4.18 3.48 -15.35
C CYS A 232 -5.46 3.44 -14.49
N GLN A 233 -6.17 2.30 -14.45
CA GLN A 233 -7.34 2.14 -13.59
C GLN A 233 -6.98 2.13 -12.10
N ASP A 234 -5.82 1.59 -11.76
CA ASP A 234 -5.32 1.41 -10.40
C ASP A 234 -4.26 2.48 -10.01
N CYS A 235 -3.86 3.33 -10.95
CA CYS A 235 -2.90 4.43 -10.77
C CYS A 235 -3.23 5.57 -11.74
N SER A 236 -3.85 6.65 -11.26
CA SER A 236 -4.24 7.78 -12.13
C SER A 236 -3.05 8.47 -12.78
N LYS A 237 -1.87 8.40 -12.13
CA LYS A 237 -0.61 8.96 -12.65
C LYS A 237 -0.04 8.18 -13.83
N ALA A 238 -0.43 6.92 -14.01
CA ALA A 238 -0.04 6.10 -15.16
C ALA A 238 -0.91 6.38 -16.41
N CYS A 239 -1.96 7.18 -16.28
CA CYS A 239 -2.86 7.51 -17.38
C CYS A 239 -2.23 8.51 -18.36
N GLY A 240 -2.31 8.19 -19.65
CA GLY A 240 -2.00 9.12 -20.72
C GLY A 240 -3.07 10.19 -20.91
N PRO A 241 -2.89 11.11 -21.89
CA PRO A 241 -3.89 12.11 -22.22
C PRO A 241 -5.20 11.43 -22.63
N LYS A 242 -6.33 12.00 -22.19
CA LYS A 242 -7.66 11.48 -22.54
C LYS A 242 -7.81 11.47 -24.07
N PRO A 243 -8.15 10.33 -24.70
CA PRO A 243 -8.40 10.30 -26.12
C PRO A 243 -9.61 11.19 -26.43
N VAL A 244 -9.48 12.06 -27.43
CA VAL A 244 -10.60 12.86 -27.92
C VAL A 244 -11.35 11.98 -28.94
N PRO A 245 -12.63 11.63 -28.68
CA PRO A 245 -13.39 10.86 -29.65
C PRO A 245 -13.52 11.68 -30.95
N PRO A 246 -13.53 11.03 -32.13
CA PRO A 246 -13.79 11.74 -33.37
C PRO A 246 -15.15 12.44 -33.26
N PRO A 247 -15.30 13.63 -33.88
CA PRO A 247 -16.58 14.31 -33.87
C PRO A 247 -17.64 13.38 -34.45
N VAL A 248 -18.74 13.22 -33.72
CA VAL A 248 -19.89 12.46 -34.23
C VAL A 248 -20.33 13.08 -35.57
N PRO A 249 -20.60 12.26 -36.60
CA PRO A 249 -21.08 12.78 -37.87
C PRO A 249 -22.36 13.60 -37.63
N PRO A 250 -22.55 14.71 -38.34
CA PRO A 250 -23.76 15.52 -38.18
C PRO A 250 -24.99 14.66 -38.47
N PRO A 251 -26.09 14.86 -37.74
CA PRO A 251 -27.33 14.13 -37.99
C PRO A 251 -27.77 14.35 -39.44
N TRP A 252 -28.23 13.29 -40.08
CA TRP A 252 -28.73 13.39 -41.45
C TRP A 252 -30.01 14.22 -41.44
N THR A 253 -29.92 15.45 -41.95
CA THR A 253 -31.00 16.42 -41.96
C THR A 253 -31.32 16.86 -43.38
N ILE A 254 -32.61 17.05 -43.65
CA ILE A 254 -33.13 17.60 -44.90
C ILE A 254 -33.96 18.83 -44.52
N PHE A 255 -33.59 20.02 -45.05
CA PHE A 255 -34.22 21.30 -44.70
C PHE A 255 -34.30 21.61 -43.19
N GLY A 256 -33.33 21.16 -42.40
CA GLY A 256 -33.29 21.39 -40.95
C GLY A 256 -34.20 20.47 -40.13
N MET A 257 -34.90 19.52 -40.75
CA MET A 257 -35.61 18.42 -40.08
C MET A 257 -34.80 17.13 -40.20
N ASP A 258 -35.01 16.22 -39.26
CA ASP A 258 -34.49 14.85 -39.35
C ASP A 258 -34.90 14.21 -40.68
N ALA A 259 -33.93 13.68 -41.42
CA ALA A 259 -34.14 13.19 -42.79
C ALA A 259 -35.18 12.06 -42.84
N MET A 260 -35.17 11.15 -41.87
CA MET A 260 -36.14 10.06 -41.79
C MET A 260 -37.55 10.60 -41.54
N THR A 261 -37.68 11.57 -40.65
CA THR A 261 -38.94 12.28 -40.40
C THR A 261 -39.49 12.94 -41.67
N PHE A 262 -38.63 13.63 -42.43
CA PHE A 262 -39.01 14.28 -43.68
C PHE A 262 -39.43 13.27 -44.77
N ILE A 263 -38.65 12.20 -44.96
CA ILE A 263 -38.94 11.14 -45.93
C ILE A 263 -40.28 10.46 -45.59
N MET A 264 -40.50 10.12 -44.32
CA MET A 264 -41.74 9.49 -43.86
C MET A 264 -42.95 10.41 -44.09
N TRP A 265 -42.82 11.71 -43.80
CA TRP A 265 -43.89 12.68 -44.03
C TRP A 265 -44.29 12.80 -45.51
N ILE A 266 -43.31 12.90 -46.42
CA ILE A 266 -43.58 12.95 -47.87
C ILE A 266 -44.25 11.65 -48.33
N SER A 267 -43.73 10.50 -47.90
CA SER A 267 -44.27 9.19 -48.30
C SER A 267 -45.74 9.02 -47.85
N TYR A 268 -46.06 9.48 -46.64
CA TYR A 268 -47.42 9.43 -46.09
C TYR A 268 -48.36 10.41 -46.80
N ALA A 269 -47.91 11.63 -47.09
CA ALA A 269 -48.69 12.62 -47.84
C ALA A 269 -49.03 12.12 -49.25
N ALA A 270 -48.07 11.54 -49.96
CA ALA A 270 -48.29 10.95 -51.28
C ALA A 270 -49.30 9.80 -51.23
N PHE A 271 -49.18 8.91 -50.23
CA PHE A 271 -50.13 7.82 -50.01
C PHE A 271 -51.56 8.35 -49.78
N LEU A 272 -51.75 9.37 -48.94
CA LEU A 272 -53.06 9.98 -48.69
C LEU A 272 -53.66 10.60 -49.95
N ILE A 273 -52.86 11.29 -50.77
CA ILE A 273 -53.34 11.89 -52.03
C ILE A 273 -53.82 10.81 -52.99
N ILE A 274 -53.04 9.74 -53.16
CA ILE A 274 -53.41 8.61 -54.03
C ILE A 274 -54.67 7.93 -53.52
N PHE A 275 -54.75 7.68 -52.20
CA PHE A 275 -55.91 7.05 -51.58
C PHE A 275 -57.18 7.88 -51.75
N ILE A 276 -57.12 9.19 -51.47
CA ILE A 276 -58.26 10.10 -51.64
C ILE A 276 -58.67 10.20 -53.11
N ALA A 277 -57.72 10.32 -54.04
CA ALA A 277 -58.01 10.38 -55.47
C ALA A 277 -58.69 9.10 -55.96
N ALA A 278 -58.25 7.93 -55.49
CA ALA A 278 -58.88 6.64 -55.80
C ALA A 278 -60.30 6.55 -55.23
N VAL A 279 -60.52 6.99 -53.98
CA VAL A 279 -61.84 7.02 -53.35
C VAL A 279 -62.79 7.97 -54.08
N LEU A 280 -62.36 9.21 -54.36
CA LEU A 280 -63.16 10.19 -55.09
C LEU A 280 -63.43 9.74 -56.53
N GLY A 281 -62.44 9.15 -57.21
CA GLY A 281 -62.61 8.60 -58.54
C GLY A 281 -63.64 7.47 -58.56
N ALA A 282 -63.60 6.56 -57.58
CA ALA A 282 -64.59 5.51 -57.43
C ALA A 282 -65.98 6.05 -57.07
N TRP A 283 -66.06 7.14 -56.30
CA TRP A 283 -67.31 7.78 -55.91
C TRP A 283 -67.96 8.55 -57.07
N CYS A 284 -67.18 9.27 -57.88
CA CYS A 284 -67.65 9.97 -59.07
C CYS A 284 -67.99 9.04 -60.24
N TYR A 285 -67.42 7.83 -60.26
CA TYR A 285 -67.75 6.81 -61.27
C TYR A 285 -69.06 6.07 -60.95
N ARG A 286 -69.57 6.20 -59.73
CA ARG A 286 -70.81 5.56 -59.26
C ARG A 286 -72.01 6.47 -59.45
#